data_AF-A0A7C5FJI6-F1
#
_entry.id   AF-A0A7C5FJI6-F1
#
_cell.length_a   1.000
_cell.length_b   1.000
_cell.length_c   1.000
_cell.angle_alpha   90.00
_cell.angle_beta   90.00
_cell.angle_gamma   90.00
#
_symmetry.space_group_name_H-M   'P 1'
#
loop_
_entity.id
_entity.type
_entity.pdbx_description
1 polymer ?
#
loop_
_entity_poly.entity_id
_entity_poly.type
_entity_poly.pdbx_seq_one_letter_code
_entity_poly.pdbx_strand_id
1 'polypeptide(L)'
;MKLKEIYQKIIEEGIKADIRKEEEIKLILKEQKKIYENIKDKETFDTDSLFNPFSDTRVLYGDLNSEIKSIIVGIDVDVAEILFVDMLKKSNTDIDLVISHHPAGKAYANFYEVMDLQIDMLVKEGISVSVAESLLSERKAEIERKVSAANHNRVVDIAKWLKINFLCAHTPADNLAYRYIKNIIEKRKPYKLKDIIDILLEIPEYKYASTYNNPPKIVLGNKDSKVSKIHIEFTGGTEGPIDIYKKLA
;
A
#
# COMPACT_ATOMS: atom_id res chain seq x y z
N MET A 1 7.38 17.01 15.20
CA MET A 1 6.20 17.07 14.30
C MET A 1 5.06 16.36 15.00
N LYS A 2 3.81 16.76 14.80
CA LYS A 2 2.65 16.07 15.39
C LYS A 2 2.34 14.79 14.60
N LEU A 3 1.82 13.76 15.26
CA LEU A 3 1.41 12.51 14.59
C LEU A 3 0.43 12.79 13.43
N LYS A 4 -0.51 13.72 13.62
CA LYS A 4 -1.44 14.17 12.59
C LYS A 4 -0.74 14.69 11.34
N GLU A 5 0.31 15.50 11.51
CA GLU A 5 1.05 16.11 10.40
C GLU A 5 1.81 15.05 9.60
N ILE A 6 2.41 14.06 10.28
CA ILE A 6 3.03 12.90 9.63
C ILE A 6 2.01 12.15 8.80
N TYR A 7 0.86 11.82 9.40
CA TYR A 7 -0.17 11.04 8.75
C TYR A 7 -0.73 11.74 7.51
N GLN A 8 -1.07 13.04 7.64
CA GLN A 8 -1.53 13.85 6.52
C GLN A 8 -0.48 13.93 5.42
N LYS A 9 0.80 14.10 5.77
CA LYS A 9 1.88 14.17 4.79
C LYS A 9 2.04 12.87 3.99
N ILE A 10 1.93 11.72 4.66
CA ILE A 10 1.96 10.40 4.01
C ILE A 10 0.83 10.28 2.98
N ILE A 11 -0.39 10.66 3.37
CA ILE A 11 -1.56 10.61 2.47
C ILE A 11 -1.37 11.56 1.29
N GLU A 12 -0.93 12.80 1.54
CA GLU A 12 -0.69 13.80 0.49
C GLU A 12 0.35 13.33 -0.53
N GLU A 13 1.47 12.78 -0.09
CA GLU A 13 2.48 12.25 -1.00
C GLU A 13 2.00 11.00 -1.74
N GLY A 14 1.20 10.15 -1.08
CA GLY A 14 0.52 9.02 -1.71
C GLY A 14 -0.44 9.43 -2.81
N ILE A 15 -1.25 10.48 -2.59
CA ILE A 15 -2.17 11.06 -3.59
C ILE A 15 -1.38 11.66 -4.76
N LYS A 16 -0.30 12.39 -4.49
CA LYS A 16 0.56 12.96 -5.57
C LYS A 16 1.23 11.89 -6.42
N ALA A 17 1.49 10.72 -5.84
CA ALA A 17 2.13 9.60 -6.51
C ALA A 17 1.11 8.60 -7.11
N ASP A 18 -0.17 8.77 -6.81
CA ASP A 18 -1.23 7.88 -7.26
C ASP A 18 -1.28 7.83 -8.79
N ILE A 19 -1.60 6.65 -9.32
CA ILE A 19 -1.81 6.50 -10.76
C ILE A 19 -3.07 7.27 -11.19
N ARG A 20 -4.10 7.34 -10.34
CA ARG A 20 -5.38 8.01 -10.58
C ARG A 20 -5.19 9.52 -10.61
N LYS A 21 -6.03 10.21 -11.37
CA LYS A 21 -6.03 11.67 -11.44
C LYS A 21 -6.64 12.27 -10.18
N GLU A 22 -6.30 13.51 -9.88
CA GLU A 22 -6.82 14.22 -8.71
C GLU A 22 -8.36 14.31 -8.73
N GLU A 23 -8.97 14.43 -9.91
CA GLU A 23 -10.42 14.44 -10.07
C GLU A 23 -11.06 13.10 -9.68
N GLU A 24 -10.44 11.98 -10.04
CA GLU A 24 -10.90 10.63 -9.69
C GLU A 24 -10.86 10.43 -8.17
N ILE A 25 -9.76 10.85 -7.53
CA ILE A 25 -9.62 10.81 -6.07
C ILE A 25 -10.66 11.70 -5.38
N LYS A 26 -10.92 12.90 -5.90
CA LYS A 26 -11.97 13.80 -5.38
C LYS A 26 -13.36 13.18 -5.47
N LEU A 27 -13.64 12.42 -6.54
CA LEU A 27 -14.91 11.71 -6.69
C LEU A 27 -15.06 10.62 -5.61
N ILE A 28 -14.03 9.80 -5.40
CA ILE A 28 -14.01 8.76 -4.35
C ILE A 28 -14.29 9.37 -2.98
N LEU A 29 -13.58 10.45 -2.61
CA LEU A 29 -13.78 11.11 -1.32
C LEU A 29 -15.17 11.76 -1.20
N LYS A 30 -15.74 12.25 -2.31
CA LYS A 30 -17.11 12.80 -2.34
C LYS A 30 -18.15 11.71 -2.14
N GLU A 31 -17.95 10.53 -2.71
CA GLU A 31 -18.83 9.37 -2.50
C GLU A 31 -18.80 8.90 -1.06
N GLN A 32 -17.61 8.81 -0.44
CA GLN A 32 -17.49 8.48 0.99
C GLN A 32 -18.21 9.50 1.88
N LYS A 33 -18.12 10.80 1.57
CA LYS A 33 -18.90 11.84 2.27
C LYS A 33 -20.40 11.64 2.12
N LYS A 34 -20.87 11.35 0.91
CA LYS A 34 -22.29 11.06 0.66
C LYS A 34 -22.75 9.83 1.42
N ILE A 35 -21.94 8.78 1.51
CA ILE A 35 -22.24 7.61 2.33
C ILE A 35 -22.39 8.07 3.78
N TYR A 36 -21.36 8.69 4.36
CA TYR A 36 -21.34 9.16 5.75
C TYR A 36 -22.55 10.03 6.14
N GLU A 37 -23.00 10.91 5.26
CA GLU A 37 -24.17 11.77 5.49
C GLU A 37 -25.49 10.99 5.58
N ASN A 38 -25.59 9.86 4.88
CA ASN A 38 -26.82 9.06 4.75
C ASN A 38 -26.88 7.83 5.69
N ILE A 39 -25.75 7.40 6.28
CA ILE A 39 -25.74 6.32 7.26
C ILE A 39 -26.32 6.79 8.60
N LYS A 40 -27.13 5.94 9.21
CA LYS A 40 -27.76 6.20 10.53
C LYS A 40 -26.76 6.10 11.67
N ASP A 41 -25.89 5.10 11.62
CA ASP A 41 -24.91 4.79 12.66
C ASP A 41 -23.54 5.39 12.32
N LYS A 42 -23.34 6.66 12.62
CA LYS A 42 -22.07 7.34 12.32
C LYS A 42 -20.90 6.86 13.19
N GLU A 43 -21.15 6.14 14.27
CA GLU A 43 -20.11 5.69 15.21
C GLU A 43 -19.26 4.54 14.66
N THR A 44 -19.85 3.73 13.77
CA THR A 44 -19.16 2.59 13.14
C THR A 44 -18.44 2.95 11.84
N PHE A 45 -18.58 4.19 11.37
CA PHE A 45 -17.97 4.65 10.12
C PHE A 45 -16.48 5.00 10.30
N ASP A 46 -15.63 4.52 9.41
CA ASP A 46 -14.22 4.92 9.36
C ASP A 46 -14.07 6.33 8.78
N THR A 47 -14.07 7.34 9.63
CA THR A 47 -14.02 8.77 9.24
C THR A 47 -12.75 9.17 8.50
N ASP A 48 -11.70 8.35 8.54
CA ASP A 48 -10.49 8.56 7.74
C ASP A 48 -10.80 8.50 6.23
N SER A 49 -11.79 7.70 5.80
CA SER A 49 -12.18 7.60 4.38
C SER A 49 -12.71 8.91 3.79
N LEU A 50 -13.05 9.89 4.63
CA LEU A 50 -13.53 11.22 4.20
C LEU A 50 -12.42 12.11 3.63
N PHE A 51 -11.15 11.80 3.95
CA PHE A 51 -9.99 12.54 3.50
C PHE A 51 -8.83 11.66 2.99
N ASN A 52 -8.87 10.35 3.27
CA ASN A 52 -7.86 9.39 2.86
C ASN A 52 -8.46 8.34 1.91
N PRO A 53 -8.07 8.32 0.62
CA PRO A 53 -8.59 7.36 -0.36
C PRO A 53 -7.98 5.96 -0.22
N PHE A 54 -7.02 5.74 0.67
CA PHE A 54 -6.29 4.48 0.84
C PHE A 54 -6.78 3.75 2.08
N SER A 55 -7.60 2.71 1.95
CA SER A 55 -8.17 1.99 3.11
C SER A 55 -7.13 1.25 3.97
N ASP A 56 -6.00 0.89 3.36
CA ASP A 56 -4.90 0.12 3.94
C ASP A 56 -3.88 0.97 4.72
N THR A 57 -4.15 2.26 4.93
CA THR A 57 -3.22 3.21 5.55
C THR A 57 -3.93 3.99 6.63
N ARG A 58 -3.58 3.78 7.91
CA ARG A 58 -4.27 4.40 9.06
C ARG A 58 -3.31 4.66 10.22
N VAL A 59 -3.64 5.67 11.02
CA VAL A 59 -3.24 5.67 12.44
C VAL A 59 -4.04 4.56 13.13
N LEU A 60 -3.34 3.56 13.64
CA LEU A 60 -3.92 2.39 14.27
C LEU A 60 -4.15 2.63 15.77
N TYR A 61 -3.22 3.33 16.41
CA TYR A 61 -3.35 3.78 17.79
C TYR A 61 -2.45 5.01 18.05
N GLY A 62 -2.90 5.90 18.93
CA GLY A 62 -2.14 7.08 19.37
C GLY A 62 -2.97 8.36 19.37
N ASP A 63 -2.53 9.36 20.13
CA ASP A 63 -3.12 10.70 20.06
C ASP A 63 -2.52 11.44 18.85
N LEU A 64 -3.38 11.92 17.95
CA LEU A 64 -3.01 12.72 16.79
C LEU A 64 -2.21 14.00 17.16
N ASN A 65 -2.34 14.48 18.39
CA ASN A 65 -1.59 15.62 18.94
C ASN A 65 -0.27 15.23 19.63
N SER A 66 0.10 13.95 19.65
CA SER A 66 1.39 13.49 20.18
C SER A 66 2.55 14.15 19.44
N GLU A 67 3.55 14.60 20.17
CA GLU A 67 4.81 15.04 19.58
C GLU A 67 5.65 13.83 19.20
N ILE A 68 6.02 13.76 17.93
CA ILE A 68 6.88 12.71 17.38
C ILE A 68 8.23 13.33 17.04
N LYS A 69 9.28 12.77 17.65
CA LYS A 69 10.70 13.12 17.45
C LYS A 69 11.50 11.91 16.96
N SER A 70 11.06 10.70 17.32
CA SER A 70 11.70 9.44 17.01
C SER A 70 10.70 8.45 16.38
N ILE A 71 11.14 7.77 15.32
CA ILE A 71 10.31 6.81 14.57
C ILE A 71 11.12 5.55 14.35
N ILE A 72 10.47 4.40 14.47
CA ILE A 72 10.97 3.13 13.94
C ILE A 72 10.02 2.64 12.84
N VAL A 73 10.60 2.13 11.75
CA VAL A 73 9.84 1.68 10.57
C VAL A 73 10.16 0.22 10.29
N GLY A 74 9.14 -0.58 10.00
CA GLY A 74 9.28 -1.98 9.61
C GLY A 74 8.32 -2.34 8.48
N ILE A 75 8.66 -3.37 7.70
CA ILE A 75 7.75 -3.90 6.67
C ILE A 75 6.59 -4.61 7.37
N ASP A 76 6.93 -5.66 8.11
CA ASP A 76 6.06 -6.40 9.01
C ASP A 76 6.27 -5.91 10.43
N VAL A 77 5.17 -5.53 11.09
CA VAL A 77 5.15 -5.20 12.52
C VAL A 77 4.01 -5.97 13.14
N ASP A 78 4.37 -6.98 13.93
CA ASP A 78 3.44 -7.76 14.74
C ASP A 78 3.75 -7.53 16.23
N VAL A 79 3.16 -8.35 17.10
CA VAL A 79 3.33 -8.28 18.54
C VAL A 79 4.81 -8.29 18.95
N ALA A 80 5.65 -9.07 18.27
CA ALA A 80 7.08 -9.18 18.61
C ALA A 80 7.82 -7.85 18.42
N GLU A 81 7.57 -7.14 17.31
CA GLU A 81 8.20 -5.85 17.01
C GLU A 81 7.72 -4.77 17.99
N ILE A 82 6.43 -4.76 18.33
CA ILE A 82 5.89 -3.83 19.34
C ILE A 82 6.51 -4.09 20.72
N LEU A 83 6.68 -5.35 21.13
CA LEU A 83 7.36 -5.71 22.38
C LEU A 83 8.85 -5.34 22.35
N PHE A 84 9.51 -5.51 21.21
CA PHE A 84 10.89 -5.08 21.01
C PHE A 84 11.04 -3.56 21.18
N VAL A 85 10.10 -2.77 20.64
CA VAL A 85 10.06 -1.32 20.83
C VAL A 85 9.89 -0.95 22.30
N ASP A 86 9.02 -1.64 23.05
CA ASP A 86 8.90 -1.44 24.50
C ASP A 86 10.22 -1.75 25.24
N MET A 87 10.93 -2.81 24.84
CA MET A 87 12.26 -3.12 25.38
C MET A 87 13.30 -2.03 25.08
N LEU A 88 13.30 -1.49 23.86
CA LEU A 88 14.17 -0.38 23.47
C LEU A 88 13.89 0.87 24.32
N LYS A 89 12.62 1.21 24.51
CA LYS A 89 12.19 2.34 25.36
C LYS A 89 12.65 2.16 26.81
N LYS A 90 12.53 0.95 27.36
CA LYS A 90 13.06 0.59 28.69
C LYS A 90 14.58 0.64 28.78
N SER A 91 15.27 0.55 27.64
CA SER A 91 16.73 0.61 27.52
C SER A 91 17.25 2.01 27.15
N ASN A 92 16.46 3.06 27.40
CA ASN A 92 16.78 4.48 27.10
C ASN A 92 16.87 4.84 25.61
N THR A 93 16.30 4.04 24.72
CA THR A 93 16.10 4.43 23.31
C THR A 93 14.71 5.01 23.14
N ASP A 94 14.63 6.31 22.89
CA ASP A 94 13.34 6.96 22.68
C ASP A 94 12.72 6.58 21.33
N ILE A 95 11.46 6.15 21.37
CA ILE A 95 10.65 5.77 20.19
C ILE A 95 9.23 6.27 20.42
N ASP A 96 8.85 7.33 19.69
CA ASP A 96 7.55 7.98 19.81
C ASP A 96 6.50 7.33 18.92
N LEU A 97 6.91 6.76 17.78
CA LEU A 97 6.03 6.21 16.76
C LEU A 97 6.63 4.95 16.11
N VAL A 98 5.80 3.93 15.97
CA VAL A 98 6.05 2.78 15.12
C VAL A 98 5.29 2.97 13.81
N ILE A 99 5.95 2.75 12.68
CA ILE A 99 5.33 2.72 11.36
C ILE A 99 5.51 1.35 10.74
N SER A 100 4.41 0.66 10.42
CA SER A 100 4.46 -0.54 9.57
C SER A 100 4.17 -0.19 8.12
N HIS A 101 4.76 -0.95 7.19
CA HIS A 101 4.32 -0.93 5.81
C HIS A 101 3.02 -1.73 5.66
N HIS A 102 3.04 -3.01 6.03
CA HIS A 102 1.84 -3.84 5.93
C HIS A 102 0.76 -3.37 6.92
N PRO A 103 -0.52 -3.41 6.49
CA PRO A 103 -1.63 -2.94 7.30
C PRO A 103 -1.87 -3.85 8.50
N ALA A 104 -2.42 -3.28 9.57
CA ALA A 104 -2.93 -4.00 10.73
C ALA A 104 -4.25 -3.37 11.21
N GLY A 105 -4.94 -3.97 12.19
CA GLY A 105 -6.16 -3.41 12.76
C GLY A 105 -7.23 -3.10 11.72
N LYS A 106 -7.88 -1.95 11.89
CA LYS A 106 -8.92 -1.47 10.97
C LYS A 106 -8.45 -1.28 9.52
N ALA A 107 -7.17 -0.96 9.29
CA ALA A 107 -6.62 -0.84 7.95
C ALA A 107 -6.54 -2.20 7.26
N TYR A 108 -6.15 -3.25 7.99
CA TYR A 108 -6.09 -4.60 7.46
C TYR A 108 -7.48 -5.18 7.21
N ALA A 109 -8.43 -4.92 8.11
CA ALA A 109 -9.80 -5.41 7.98
C ALA A 109 -10.47 -5.00 6.66
N ASN A 110 -10.18 -3.79 6.17
CA ASN A 110 -10.78 -3.22 4.96
C ASN A 110 -9.76 -3.01 3.83
N PHE A 111 -8.58 -3.64 3.90
CA PHE A 111 -7.50 -3.35 2.95
C PHE A 111 -7.87 -3.72 1.50
N TYR A 112 -8.73 -4.72 1.31
CA TYR A 112 -9.21 -5.17 0.00
C TYR A 112 -9.95 -4.07 -0.78
N GLU A 113 -10.48 -3.04 -0.11
CA GLU A 113 -11.07 -1.87 -0.76
C GLU A 113 -10.07 -1.09 -1.63
N VAL A 114 -8.79 -1.09 -1.28
CA VAL A 114 -7.76 -0.38 -2.06
C VAL A 114 -7.50 -1.04 -3.43
N MET A 115 -7.94 -2.29 -3.61
CA MET A 115 -7.80 -3.01 -4.87
C MET A 115 -8.56 -2.35 -6.02
N ASP A 116 -9.55 -1.51 -5.73
CA ASP A 116 -10.27 -0.75 -6.76
C ASP A 116 -9.33 0.17 -7.57
N LEU A 117 -8.19 0.58 -6.99
CA LEU A 117 -7.13 1.29 -7.72
C LEU A 117 -6.63 0.48 -8.94
N GLN A 118 -6.62 -0.86 -8.85
CA GLN A 118 -6.19 -1.72 -9.95
C GLN A 118 -7.13 -1.63 -11.15
N ILE A 119 -8.44 -1.34 -10.95
CA ILE A 119 -9.38 -1.12 -12.05
C ILE A 119 -8.88 0.04 -12.92
N ASP A 120 -8.53 1.16 -12.29
CA ASP A 120 -8.00 2.33 -12.99
C ASP A 120 -6.66 2.04 -13.69
N MET A 121 -5.82 1.19 -13.11
CA MET A 121 -4.58 0.73 -13.76
C MET A 121 -4.87 -0.04 -15.04
N LEU A 122 -5.76 -1.03 -14.98
CA LEU A 122 -6.11 -1.87 -16.12
C LEU A 122 -6.80 -1.08 -17.24
N VAL A 123 -7.65 -0.12 -16.85
CA VAL A 123 -8.31 0.77 -17.82
C VAL A 123 -7.28 1.62 -18.58
N LYS A 124 -6.25 2.12 -17.90
CA LYS A 124 -5.14 2.83 -18.55
C LYS A 124 -4.31 1.95 -19.46
N GLU A 125 -4.28 0.65 -19.22
CA GLU A 125 -3.64 -0.36 -20.08
C GLU A 125 -4.51 -0.78 -21.27
N GLY A 126 -5.71 -0.21 -21.42
CA GLY A 126 -6.63 -0.45 -22.53
C GLY A 126 -7.68 -1.54 -22.29
N ILE A 127 -7.78 -2.06 -21.07
CA ILE A 127 -8.84 -3.01 -20.70
C ILE A 127 -10.15 -2.22 -20.47
N SER A 128 -11.28 -2.75 -20.94
CA SER A 128 -12.56 -2.07 -20.70
C SER A 128 -12.90 -2.08 -19.21
N VAL A 129 -13.52 -0.99 -18.73
CA VAL A 129 -13.95 -0.82 -17.33
C VAL A 129 -14.72 -2.04 -16.83
N SER A 130 -15.72 -2.50 -17.61
CA SER A 130 -16.54 -3.68 -17.27
C SER A 130 -15.75 -4.97 -17.07
N VAL A 131 -14.67 -5.18 -17.84
CA VAL A 131 -13.83 -6.38 -17.73
C VAL A 131 -12.92 -6.26 -16.51
N ALA A 132 -12.34 -5.07 -16.29
CA ALA A 132 -11.53 -4.80 -15.11
C ALA A 132 -12.34 -4.97 -13.81
N GLU A 133 -13.53 -4.36 -13.73
CA GLU A 133 -14.46 -4.50 -12.59
C GLU A 133 -14.87 -5.96 -12.36
N SER A 134 -15.21 -6.69 -13.42
CA SER A 134 -15.62 -8.10 -13.29
C SER A 134 -14.50 -8.97 -12.74
N LEU A 135 -13.26 -8.79 -13.21
CA LEU A 135 -12.12 -9.58 -12.72
C LEU A 135 -11.75 -9.20 -11.28
N LEU A 136 -11.74 -7.90 -10.98
CA LEU A 136 -11.32 -7.42 -9.66
C LEU A 136 -12.37 -7.69 -8.59
N SER A 137 -13.66 -7.63 -8.90
CA SER A 137 -14.71 -7.92 -7.91
C SER A 137 -14.63 -9.35 -7.36
N GLU A 138 -14.36 -10.34 -8.21
CA GLU A 138 -14.17 -11.72 -7.78
C GLU A 138 -12.94 -11.87 -6.88
N ARG A 139 -11.81 -11.28 -7.30
CA ARG A 139 -10.57 -11.29 -6.51
C ARG A 139 -10.73 -10.56 -5.17
N LYS A 140 -11.36 -9.39 -5.18
CA LYS A 140 -11.65 -8.60 -3.98
C LYS A 140 -12.47 -9.40 -2.97
N ALA A 141 -13.51 -10.11 -3.43
CA ALA A 141 -14.33 -10.97 -2.58
C ALA A 141 -13.57 -12.21 -2.04
N GLU A 142 -12.60 -12.74 -2.78
CA GLU A 142 -11.69 -13.79 -2.27
C GLU A 142 -10.82 -13.24 -1.13
N ILE A 143 -10.21 -12.09 -1.34
CA ILE A 143 -9.33 -11.45 -0.36
C ILE A 143 -10.11 -11.02 0.89
N GLU A 144 -11.28 -10.40 0.73
CA GLU A 144 -12.19 -10.06 1.82
C GLU A 144 -12.47 -11.28 2.70
N ARG A 145 -12.89 -12.40 2.10
CA ARG A 145 -13.16 -13.65 2.85
C ARG A 145 -11.91 -14.17 3.55
N LYS A 146 -10.74 -14.13 2.88
CA LYS A 146 -9.47 -14.57 3.45
C LYS A 146 -9.09 -13.80 4.71
N VAL A 147 -9.35 -12.49 4.77
CA VAL A 147 -8.98 -11.66 5.92
C VAL A 147 -10.09 -11.54 6.96
N SER A 148 -11.36 -11.74 6.59
CA SER A 148 -12.53 -11.58 7.47
C SER A 148 -12.42 -12.24 8.85
N ALA A 149 -11.83 -13.44 8.93
CA ALA A 149 -11.72 -14.22 10.17
C ALA A 149 -10.46 -13.90 11.00
N ALA A 150 -9.62 -12.96 10.54
CA ALA A 150 -8.39 -12.61 11.23
C ALA A 150 -8.66 -11.87 12.56
N ASN A 151 -7.75 -12.03 13.52
CA ASN A 151 -7.73 -11.16 14.70
C ASN A 151 -7.05 -9.83 14.35
N HIS A 152 -7.78 -8.96 13.68
CA HIS A 152 -7.27 -7.71 13.13
C HIS A 152 -6.59 -6.81 14.17
N ASN A 153 -7.16 -6.72 15.38
CA ASN A 153 -6.68 -5.79 16.42
C ASN A 153 -5.55 -6.35 17.29
N ARG A 154 -5.13 -7.62 17.10
CA ARG A 154 -4.15 -8.28 17.99
C ARG A 154 -2.93 -7.40 18.30
N VAL A 155 -2.24 -6.91 17.27
CA VAL A 155 -1.04 -6.07 17.43
C VAL A 155 -1.39 -4.66 17.91
N VAL A 156 -2.53 -4.11 17.49
CA VAL A 156 -3.01 -2.78 17.88
C VAL A 156 -3.33 -2.72 19.38
N ASP A 157 -3.93 -3.77 19.92
CA ASP A 157 -4.24 -3.89 21.35
C ASP A 157 -2.97 -3.93 22.20
N ILE A 158 -1.91 -4.63 21.74
CA ILE A 158 -0.60 -4.60 22.41
C ILE A 158 -0.01 -3.18 22.39
N ALA A 159 0.00 -2.53 21.22
CA ALA A 159 0.49 -1.15 21.10
C ALA A 159 -0.28 -0.19 22.03
N LYS A 160 -1.60 -0.40 22.17
CA LYS A 160 -2.46 0.34 23.09
C LYS A 160 -2.12 0.10 24.55
N TRP A 161 -1.91 -1.14 24.98
CA TRP A 161 -1.54 -1.47 26.35
C TRP A 161 -0.18 -0.87 26.74
N LEU A 162 0.76 -0.84 25.80
CA LEU A 162 2.10 -0.29 26.00
C LEU A 162 2.19 1.21 25.71
N LYS A 163 1.09 1.84 25.28
CA LYS A 163 1.00 3.28 24.94
C LYS A 163 2.03 3.69 23.89
N ILE A 164 2.19 2.87 22.85
CA ILE A 164 3.11 3.12 21.73
C ILE A 164 2.28 3.59 20.53
N ASN A 165 2.48 4.82 20.07
CA ASN A 165 1.80 5.29 18.86
C ASN A 165 2.15 4.37 17.67
N PHE A 166 1.14 4.02 16.89
CA PHE A 166 1.27 3.05 15.81
C PHE A 166 0.47 3.50 14.58
N LEU A 167 1.15 3.57 13.44
CA LEU A 167 0.59 3.91 12.14
C LEU A 167 1.02 2.85 11.12
N CYS A 168 0.17 2.56 10.14
CA CYS A 168 0.55 1.79 8.96
C CYS A 168 0.46 2.67 7.71
N ALA A 169 1.36 2.46 6.76
CA ALA A 169 1.41 3.16 5.48
C ALA A 169 1.79 2.21 4.34
N HIS A 170 0.77 1.76 3.62
CA HIS A 170 0.89 0.74 2.59
C HIS A 170 0.82 1.39 1.19
N THR A 171 -0.36 1.49 0.57
CA THR A 171 -0.53 2.02 -0.80
C THR A 171 0.17 3.35 -1.08
N PRO A 172 0.23 4.34 -0.16
CA PRO A 172 1.02 5.56 -0.38
C PRO A 172 2.51 5.29 -0.66
N ALA A 173 3.12 4.35 0.06
CA ALA A 173 4.51 3.95 -0.16
C ALA A 173 4.66 3.22 -1.50
N ASP A 174 3.72 2.31 -1.81
CA ASP A 174 3.72 1.57 -3.07
C ASP A 174 3.53 2.48 -4.28
N ASN A 175 2.69 3.50 -4.17
CA ASN A 175 2.49 4.51 -5.21
C ASN A 175 3.81 5.24 -5.53
N LEU A 176 4.59 5.59 -4.52
CA LEU A 176 5.89 6.22 -4.71
C LEU A 176 6.87 5.30 -5.43
N ALA A 177 6.95 4.03 -5.02
CA ALA A 177 7.81 3.02 -5.64
C ALA A 177 7.37 2.72 -7.08
N TYR A 178 6.07 2.51 -7.31
CA TYR A 178 5.46 2.33 -8.64
C TYR A 178 5.82 3.49 -9.57
N ARG A 179 5.60 4.73 -9.13
CA ARG A 179 5.90 5.93 -9.93
C ARG A 179 7.40 6.02 -10.26
N TYR A 180 8.27 5.71 -9.30
CA TYR A 180 9.72 5.70 -9.52
C TYR A 180 10.13 4.68 -10.59
N ILE A 181 9.71 3.42 -10.45
CA ILE A 181 10.03 2.33 -11.39
C ILE A 181 9.44 2.64 -12.77
N LYS A 182 8.18 3.07 -12.83
CA LYS A 182 7.50 3.42 -14.09
C LYS A 182 8.26 4.50 -14.86
N ASN A 183 8.62 5.60 -14.20
CA ASN A 183 9.36 6.69 -14.83
C ASN A 183 10.70 6.24 -15.41
N ILE A 184 11.43 5.37 -14.70
CA ILE A 184 12.71 4.83 -15.17
C ILE A 184 12.50 3.95 -16.41
N ILE A 185 11.54 3.04 -16.36
CA ILE A 185 11.25 2.11 -17.45
C ILE A 185 10.77 2.87 -18.70
N GLU A 186 9.85 3.82 -18.56
CA GLU A 186 9.34 4.64 -19.68
C GLU A 186 10.43 5.50 -20.33
N LYS A 187 11.39 5.99 -19.53
CA LYS A 187 12.53 6.76 -20.03
C LYS A 187 13.54 5.88 -20.77
N ARG A 188 13.82 4.68 -20.25
CA ARG A 188 14.86 3.79 -20.77
C ARG A 188 14.39 2.94 -21.96
N LYS A 189 13.09 2.67 -22.06
CA LYS A 189 12.45 1.91 -23.15
C LYS A 189 13.20 0.60 -23.47
N PRO A 190 13.31 -0.33 -22.51
CA PRO A 190 14.04 -1.57 -22.69
C PRO A 190 13.47 -2.38 -23.87
N TYR A 191 14.35 -3.01 -24.66
CA TYR A 191 13.96 -3.75 -25.86
C TYR A 191 13.87 -5.25 -25.61
N LYS A 192 14.62 -5.76 -24.63
CA LYS A 192 14.66 -7.16 -24.21
C LYS A 192 14.36 -7.32 -22.73
N LEU A 193 13.92 -8.52 -22.33
CA LEU A 193 13.69 -8.83 -20.91
C LEU A 193 14.93 -8.64 -20.05
N LYS A 194 16.13 -8.97 -20.56
CA LYS A 194 17.39 -8.70 -19.83
C LYS A 194 17.59 -7.22 -19.52
N ASP A 195 17.17 -6.32 -20.42
CA ASP A 195 17.37 -4.89 -20.25
C ASP A 195 16.54 -4.38 -19.07
N ILE A 196 15.37 -4.99 -18.80
CA ILE A 196 14.57 -4.70 -17.59
C ILE A 196 15.34 -5.13 -16.34
N ILE A 197 15.92 -6.33 -16.31
CA ILE A 197 16.73 -6.80 -15.18
C ILE A 197 17.93 -5.88 -14.94
N ASP A 198 18.63 -5.48 -16.00
CA ASP A 198 19.77 -4.57 -15.92
C ASP A 198 19.34 -3.22 -15.33
N ILE A 199 18.22 -2.65 -15.79
CA ILE A 199 17.64 -1.41 -15.24
C ILE A 199 17.29 -1.57 -13.76
N LEU A 200 16.66 -2.68 -13.36
CA LEU A 200 16.31 -2.91 -11.96
C LEU A 200 17.58 -3.03 -11.10
N LEU A 201 18.63 -3.69 -11.57
CA LEU A 201 19.90 -3.83 -10.85
C LEU A 201 20.72 -2.52 -10.74
N GLU A 202 20.38 -1.48 -11.51
CA GLU A 202 20.93 -0.14 -11.33
C GLU A 202 20.32 0.57 -10.10
N ILE A 203 19.14 0.15 -9.64
CA ILE A 203 18.46 0.69 -8.46
C ILE A 203 19.10 0.09 -7.20
N PRO A 204 19.53 0.91 -6.22
CA PRO A 204 20.25 0.45 -5.03
C PRO A 204 19.54 -0.66 -4.26
N GLU A 205 18.22 -0.58 -4.13
CA GLU A 205 17.38 -1.53 -3.39
C GLU A 205 17.45 -2.95 -3.99
N TYR A 206 17.29 -3.08 -5.31
CA TYR A 206 17.39 -4.38 -6.00
C TYR A 206 18.82 -4.91 -6.05
N LYS A 207 19.81 -4.03 -6.20
CA LYS A 207 21.22 -4.41 -6.12
C LYS A 207 21.57 -4.95 -4.74
N TYR A 208 21.10 -4.29 -3.68
CA TYR A 208 21.30 -4.72 -2.30
C TYR A 208 20.58 -6.04 -2.02
N ALA A 209 19.34 -6.21 -2.49
CA ALA A 209 18.59 -7.46 -2.36
C ALA A 209 19.33 -8.67 -2.99
N SER A 210 20.11 -8.43 -4.04
CA SER A 210 20.95 -9.47 -4.66
C SER A 210 22.01 -10.04 -3.69
N THR A 211 22.47 -9.26 -2.70
CA THR A 211 23.40 -9.74 -1.66
C THR A 211 22.75 -10.71 -0.66
N TYR A 212 21.42 -10.74 -0.63
CA TYR A 212 20.59 -11.65 0.17
C TYR A 212 20.02 -12.81 -0.64
N ASN A 213 20.65 -13.16 -1.78
CA ASN A 213 20.16 -14.17 -2.71
C ASN A 213 18.75 -13.88 -3.27
N ASN A 214 18.35 -12.61 -3.32
CA ASN A 214 17.05 -12.20 -3.86
C ASN A 214 17.20 -11.17 -5.00
N PRO A 215 17.93 -11.48 -6.08
CA PRO A 215 18.00 -10.60 -7.24
C PRO A 215 16.68 -10.60 -8.02
N PRO A 216 16.40 -9.53 -8.81
CA PRO A 216 15.38 -9.58 -9.85
C PRO A 216 15.60 -10.78 -10.78
N LYS A 217 14.52 -11.50 -11.11
CA LYS A 217 14.59 -12.71 -11.93
C LYS A 217 13.49 -12.76 -12.98
N ILE A 218 13.81 -13.37 -14.12
CA ILE A 218 12.83 -13.71 -15.15
C ILE A 218 12.24 -15.07 -14.78
N VAL A 219 10.94 -15.11 -14.47
CA VAL A 219 10.22 -16.35 -14.16
C VAL A 219 9.68 -17.03 -15.41
N LEU A 220 9.19 -16.23 -16.37
CA LEU A 220 8.65 -16.69 -17.65
C LEU A 220 9.32 -15.97 -18.81
N GLY A 221 9.67 -16.72 -19.86
CA GLY A 221 10.39 -16.22 -21.03
C GLY A 221 11.90 -16.37 -20.95
N ASN A 222 12.60 -15.79 -21.93
CA ASN A 222 14.06 -15.84 -22.03
C ASN A 222 14.62 -14.40 -21.97
N LYS A 223 15.83 -14.23 -21.41
CA LYS A 223 16.55 -12.95 -21.35
C LYS A 223 16.62 -12.19 -22.69
N ASP A 224 16.62 -12.92 -23.81
CA ASP A 224 16.68 -12.34 -25.16
C ASP A 224 15.30 -12.09 -25.81
N SER A 225 14.20 -12.42 -25.14
CA SER A 225 12.84 -12.13 -25.60
C SER A 225 12.62 -10.63 -25.74
N LYS A 226 11.99 -10.24 -26.86
CA LYS A 226 11.65 -8.85 -27.15
C LYS A 226 10.50 -8.35 -26.27
N VAL A 227 10.56 -7.09 -25.90
CA VAL A 227 9.54 -6.40 -25.10
C VAL A 227 8.82 -5.40 -26.00
N SER A 228 7.49 -5.53 -26.09
CA SER A 228 6.62 -4.60 -26.82
C SER A 228 5.79 -3.73 -25.89
N LYS A 229 5.41 -4.27 -24.72
CA LYS A 229 4.61 -3.61 -23.69
C LYS A 229 5.12 -4.04 -22.32
N ILE A 230 5.05 -3.14 -21.35
CA ILE A 230 5.44 -3.42 -19.95
C ILE A 230 4.28 -2.97 -19.07
N HIS A 231 3.71 -3.91 -18.35
CA HIS A 231 2.79 -3.64 -17.25
C HIS A 231 3.57 -3.78 -15.94
N ILE A 232 3.44 -2.80 -15.06
CA ILE A 232 4.05 -2.82 -13.73
C ILE A 232 2.94 -3.00 -12.72
N GLU A 233 2.97 -4.13 -12.02
CA GLU A 233 2.06 -4.43 -10.91
C GLU A 233 2.86 -4.28 -9.61
N PHE A 234 2.60 -3.21 -8.86
CA PHE A 234 3.36 -2.87 -7.64
C PHE A 234 2.51 -2.17 -6.57
N THR A 235 1.42 -1.51 -6.96
CA THR A 235 0.47 -0.84 -6.05
C THR A 235 -0.95 -1.32 -6.33
N GLY A 236 -1.89 -0.98 -5.43
CA GLY A 236 -3.25 -1.51 -5.43
C GLY A 236 -3.48 -2.59 -4.38
N GLY A 237 -2.69 -2.58 -3.30
CA GLY A 237 -2.91 -3.38 -2.09
C GLY A 237 -2.38 -4.81 -2.12
N THR A 238 -2.60 -5.56 -3.20
CA THR A 238 -2.11 -6.94 -3.34
C THR A 238 -2.09 -7.38 -4.80
N GLU A 239 -1.67 -8.61 -5.08
CA GLU A 239 -1.70 -9.18 -6.42
C GLU A 239 -3.14 -9.26 -6.98
N GLY A 240 -3.28 -8.86 -8.24
CA GLY A 240 -4.51 -8.94 -9.01
C GLY A 240 -4.84 -10.37 -9.45
N PRO A 241 -6.02 -10.60 -10.05
CA PRO A 241 -6.41 -11.90 -10.58
C PRO A 241 -5.53 -12.36 -11.75
N ILE A 242 -5.16 -13.64 -11.74
CA ILE A 242 -4.32 -14.29 -12.77
C ILE A 242 -4.86 -14.07 -14.19
N ASP A 243 -6.19 -14.00 -14.36
CA ASP A 243 -6.82 -13.84 -15.67
C ASP A 243 -6.59 -12.46 -16.31
N ILE A 244 -6.11 -11.47 -15.56
CA ILE A 244 -5.66 -10.17 -16.10
C ILE A 244 -4.57 -10.37 -17.15
N TYR A 245 -3.61 -11.27 -16.92
CA TYR A 245 -2.46 -11.43 -17.81
C TYR A 245 -2.88 -11.90 -19.22
N LYS A 246 -3.98 -12.66 -19.34
CA LYS A 246 -4.55 -13.05 -20.64
C LYS A 246 -5.17 -11.87 -21.40
N LYS A 247 -5.58 -10.82 -20.69
CA LYS A 247 -6.19 -9.60 -21.27
C LYS A 247 -5.15 -8.52 -21.57
N LEU A 248 -4.00 -8.56 -20.89
CA LEU A 248 -2.88 -7.66 -21.14
C LEU A 248 -1.98 -8.08 -22.31
N ALA A 249 -2.02 -9.37 -22.68
CA ALA A 249 -1.22 -9.98 -23.75
C ALA A 249 -1.70 -9.62 -25.16
#